data_AF-A0AA46PFU4-F1
#
_entry.id   AF-A0AA46PFU4-F1
#
_cell.length_a   1.000
_cell.length_b   1.000
_cell.length_c   1.000
_cell.angle_alpha   90.00
_cell.angle_beta   90.00
_cell.angle_gamma   90.00
#
_symmetry.space_group_name_H-M   'P 1'
#
loop_
_entity.id
_entity.type
_entity.pdbx_description
1 polymer ?
#
loop_
_entity_poly.entity_id
_entity_poly.type
_entity_poly.pdbx_seq_one_letter_code
_entity_poly.pdbx_strand_id
1 'polypeptide(L)'
;MKKNYKTYAFLILLIIAVLAIMDGLTNSNEADELRKEKDRLAEEAASFKNEYEIKSKILDEARKEKEDLEKSLSELENEIESLRSTVEYKEFAAAVREVDTYKAVQTFEGANRFIAQKDGAGSYTIDSEGNCPCGFFFEKGFEWVPNAVLDLKAFRIENDKIFLTYYTAEDIKQDYQFVMVMAPGRFDREEKWRIDEIKLVEKGDQ
;
A
#
# COMPACT_ATOMS: atom_id res chain seq x y z
N MET A 1 46.75 -26.43 100.17
CA MET A 1 46.23 -25.80 98.93
C MET A 1 44.72 -26.03 98.82
N LYS A 2 43.87 -25.14 99.36
CA LYS A 2 42.39 -25.24 99.27
C LYS A 2 41.78 -23.83 99.17
N LYS A 3 42.06 -23.09 98.09
CA LYS A 3 41.46 -21.76 97.87
C LYS A 3 41.03 -21.41 96.44
N ASN A 4 41.08 -22.33 95.47
CA ASN A 4 40.88 -21.93 94.05
C ASN A 4 39.66 -22.52 93.33
N TYR A 5 38.92 -23.48 93.93
CA TYR A 5 37.78 -24.13 93.27
C TYR A 5 36.55 -23.20 93.11
N LYS A 6 36.21 -22.42 94.15
CA LYS A 6 35.05 -21.50 94.11
C LYS A 6 35.24 -20.37 93.09
N THR A 7 36.47 -19.87 92.96
CA THR A 7 36.82 -18.84 91.98
C THR A 7 36.75 -19.37 90.55
N TYR A 8 37.18 -20.61 90.33
CA TYR A 8 37.10 -21.27 89.02
C TYR A 8 35.66 -21.57 88.60
N ALA A 9 34.82 -22.07 89.52
CA ALA A 9 33.41 -22.31 89.26
C ALA A 9 32.65 -21.01 88.93
N PHE A 10 33.00 -19.91 89.59
CA PHE A 10 32.42 -18.60 89.30
C PHE A 10 32.84 -18.05 87.94
N LEU A 11 34.11 -18.23 87.56
CA LEU A 11 34.63 -17.87 86.23
C LEU A 11 33.94 -18.64 85.10
N ILE A 12 33.73 -19.94 85.27
CA ILE A 12 33.05 -20.78 84.28
C ILE A 12 31.58 -20.36 84.12
N LEU A 13 30.87 -20.08 85.23
CA LEU A 13 29.49 -19.58 85.18
C LEU A 13 29.39 -18.21 84.50
N LEU A 14 30.38 -17.34 84.71
CA LEU A 14 30.46 -16.04 84.04
C LEU A 14 30.64 -16.18 82.53
N ILE A 15 31.49 -17.11 82.09
CA ILE A 15 31.70 -17.39 80.67
C ILE A 15 30.42 -17.94 80.03
N ILE A 16 29.73 -18.88 80.69
CA ILE A 16 28.47 -19.44 80.18
C ILE A 16 27.36 -18.37 80.12
N ALA A 17 27.28 -17.49 81.12
CA ALA A 17 26.30 -16.39 81.12
C ALA A 17 26.58 -15.37 80.00
N VAL A 18 27.86 -15.02 79.77
CA VAL A 18 28.25 -14.13 78.66
C VAL A 18 27.95 -14.78 77.31
N LEU A 19 28.23 -16.08 77.15
CA LEU A 19 27.90 -16.82 75.93
C LEU A 19 26.39 -16.89 75.67
N ALA A 20 25.58 -17.15 76.70
CA ALA A 20 24.12 -17.18 76.57
C ALA A 20 23.50 -15.81 76.24
N ILE A 21 24.07 -14.73 76.79
CA ILE A 21 23.66 -13.35 76.47
C ILE A 21 24.10 -12.98 75.04
N MET A 22 25.29 -13.41 74.61
CA MET A 22 25.76 -13.24 73.24
C MET A 22 24.88 -14.00 72.24
N ASP A 23 24.56 -15.27 72.47
CA ASP A 23 23.69 -16.04 71.56
C ASP A 23 22.28 -15.44 71.46
N GLY A 24 21.73 -14.93 72.57
CA GLY A 24 20.44 -14.23 72.59
C GLY A 24 20.43 -12.91 71.83
N LEU A 25 21.50 -12.12 71.94
CA LEU A 25 21.69 -10.86 71.19
C LEU A 25 21.99 -11.08 69.71
N THR A 26 22.71 -12.15 69.37
CA THR A 26 23.08 -12.49 68.00
C THR A 26 21.85 -12.99 67.22
N ASN A 27 21.03 -13.87 67.83
CA ASN A 27 19.76 -14.33 67.24
C ASN A 27 18.72 -13.20 67.10
N SER A 28 18.65 -12.24 68.03
CA SER A 28 17.70 -11.12 67.90
C SER A 28 18.06 -10.19 66.76
N ASN A 29 19.36 -9.96 66.53
CA ASN A 29 19.83 -9.13 65.41
C ASN A 29 19.53 -9.79 64.06
N GLU A 30 19.77 -11.09 63.92
CA GLU A 30 19.45 -11.84 62.70
C GLU A 30 17.94 -11.89 62.42
N ALA A 31 17.11 -12.04 63.47
CA ALA A 31 15.65 -12.02 63.34
C ALA A 31 15.11 -10.65 62.91
N ASP A 32 15.71 -9.55 63.39
CA ASP A 32 15.35 -8.19 62.98
C ASP A 32 15.84 -7.86 61.57
N GLU A 33 17.01 -8.35 61.15
CA GLU A 33 17.47 -8.25 59.76
C GLU A 33 16.55 -9.01 58.80
N LEU A 34 16.17 -10.25 59.14
CA LEU A 34 15.24 -11.05 58.35
C LEU A 34 13.86 -10.38 58.23
N ARG A 35 13.38 -9.71 59.29
CA ARG A 35 12.13 -8.93 59.23
C ARG A 35 12.25 -7.73 58.30
N LYS A 36 13.33 -6.96 58.40
CA LYS A 36 13.58 -5.82 57.51
C LYS A 36 13.68 -6.26 56.05
N GLU A 37 14.35 -7.39 55.80
CA GLU A 37 14.49 -7.91 54.44
C GLU A 37 13.17 -8.43 53.89
N LYS A 38 12.35 -9.11 54.71
CA LYS A 38 10.99 -9.50 54.33
C LYS A 38 10.12 -8.29 54.02
N ASP A 39 10.16 -7.24 54.84
CA ASP A 39 9.36 -6.03 54.63
C ASP A 39 9.81 -5.29 53.36
N ARG A 40 11.13 -5.22 53.11
CA ARG A 40 11.69 -4.70 51.85
C ARG A 40 11.23 -5.50 50.64
N LEU A 41 11.30 -6.83 50.70
CA LEU A 41 10.83 -7.71 49.63
C LEU A 41 9.32 -7.59 49.38
N ALA A 42 8.53 -7.38 50.44
CA ALA A 42 7.10 -7.16 50.32
C ALA A 42 6.79 -5.82 49.63
N GLU A 43 7.55 -4.77 49.93
CA GLU A 43 7.43 -3.46 49.29
C GLU A 43 7.86 -3.50 47.82
N GLU A 44 8.98 -4.16 47.50
CA GLU A 44 9.42 -4.40 46.11
C GLU A 44 8.39 -5.22 45.32
N ALA A 45 7.82 -6.27 45.92
CA ALA A 45 6.78 -7.07 45.27
C ALA A 45 5.50 -6.25 45.00
N ALA A 46 5.13 -5.36 45.92
CA ALA A 46 3.99 -4.45 45.75
C ALA A 46 4.25 -3.42 44.63
N SER A 47 5.47 -2.88 44.54
CA SER A 47 5.84 -1.95 43.47
C SER A 47 5.84 -2.65 42.10
N PHE A 48 6.40 -3.84 42.00
CA PHE A 48 6.39 -4.64 40.76
C PHE A 48 4.98 -4.98 40.32
N LYS A 49 4.08 -5.33 41.24
CA LYS A 49 2.68 -5.59 40.91
C LYS A 49 2.00 -4.35 40.33
N ASN A 50 2.22 -3.19 40.93
CA ASN A 50 1.64 -1.93 40.46
C ASN A 50 2.19 -1.54 39.07
N GLU A 51 3.50 -1.67 38.86
CA GLU A 51 4.12 -1.45 37.54
C GLU A 51 3.57 -2.41 36.48
N TYR A 52 3.38 -3.68 36.84
CA TYR A 52 2.81 -4.68 35.94
C TYR A 52 1.37 -4.32 35.55
N GLU A 53 0.53 -3.92 36.52
CA GLU A 53 -0.84 -3.49 36.24
C GLU A 53 -0.90 -2.26 35.32
N ILE A 54 0.00 -1.29 35.50
CA ILE A 54 0.11 -0.11 34.63
C ILE A 54 0.53 -0.54 33.21
N LYS A 55 1.59 -1.35 33.09
CA LYS A 55 2.06 -1.85 31.79
C LYS A 55 1.01 -2.67 31.06
N SER A 56 0.25 -3.49 31.79
CA SER A 56 -0.86 -4.27 31.24
C SER A 56 -1.94 -3.37 30.65
N LYS A 57 -2.34 -2.31 31.37
CA LYS A 57 -3.34 -1.36 30.85
C LYS A 57 -2.85 -0.64 29.59
N ILE A 58 -1.60 -0.18 29.57
CA ILE A 58 -1.01 0.47 28.39
C ILE A 58 -0.98 -0.50 27.20
N LEU A 59 -0.65 -1.76 27.42
CA LEU A 59 -0.68 -2.79 26.37
C LEU A 59 -2.09 -3.02 25.84
N ASP A 60 -3.10 -3.07 26.72
CA ASP A 60 -4.50 -3.23 26.32
C ASP A 60 -5.01 -2.01 25.53
N GLU A 61 -4.63 -0.80 25.93
CA GLU A 61 -4.93 0.45 25.21
C GLU A 61 -4.26 0.46 23.83
N ALA A 62 -2.96 0.17 23.76
CA ALA A 62 -2.22 0.11 22.50
C ALA A 62 -2.78 -0.96 21.55
N ARG A 63 -3.28 -2.09 22.10
CA ARG A 63 -3.93 -3.13 21.31
C ARG A 63 -5.25 -2.66 20.71
N LYS A 64 -6.07 -1.96 21.50
CA LYS A 64 -7.33 -1.37 21.01
C LYS A 64 -7.06 -0.32 19.94
N GLU A 65 -6.13 0.59 20.18
CA GLU A 65 -5.73 1.60 19.19
C GLU A 65 -5.27 0.95 17.89
N LYS A 66 -4.49 -0.14 17.98
CA LYS A 66 -4.07 -0.91 16.81
C LYS A 66 -5.28 -1.49 16.05
N GLU A 67 -6.22 -2.13 16.76
CA GLU A 67 -7.43 -2.72 16.16
C GLU A 67 -8.29 -1.64 15.48
N ASP A 68 -8.44 -0.47 16.10
CA ASP A 68 -9.13 0.68 15.53
C ASP A 68 -8.43 1.22 14.27
N LEU A 69 -7.08 1.31 14.30
CA LEU A 69 -6.29 1.75 13.16
C LEU A 69 -6.39 0.78 11.97
N GLU A 70 -6.33 -0.54 12.23
CA GLU A 70 -6.49 -1.58 11.20
C GLU A 70 -7.88 -1.48 10.55
N LYS A 71 -8.93 -1.22 11.34
CA LYS A 71 -10.28 -1.01 10.84
C LYS A 71 -10.38 0.23 9.96
N SER A 72 -9.88 1.38 10.43
CA SER A 72 -9.88 2.62 9.64
C SER A 72 -9.08 2.49 8.35
N LEU A 73 -7.97 1.75 8.37
CA LEU A 73 -7.18 1.49 7.18
C LEU A 73 -7.97 0.67 6.15
N SER A 74 -8.68 -0.38 6.59
CA SER A 74 -9.55 -1.17 5.71
C SER A 74 -10.72 -0.37 5.13
N GLU A 75 -11.34 0.51 5.92
CA GLU A 75 -12.39 1.42 5.44
C GLU A 75 -11.85 2.36 4.36
N LEU A 76 -10.67 2.95 4.58
CA LEU A 76 -10.02 3.84 3.63
C LEU A 76 -9.62 3.12 2.33
N GLU A 77 -9.11 1.89 2.42
CA GLU A 77 -8.80 1.07 1.24
C GLU A 77 -10.05 0.81 0.39
N ASN A 78 -11.18 0.50 1.01
CA ASN A 78 -12.46 0.31 0.31
C ASN A 78 -12.97 1.61 -0.33
N GLU A 79 -12.84 2.74 0.35
CA GLU A 79 -13.18 4.05 -0.22
C GLU A 79 -12.29 4.41 -1.40
N ILE A 80 -10.97 4.18 -1.30
CA ILE A 80 -10.02 4.38 -2.39
C ILE A 80 -10.39 3.51 -3.59
N GLU A 81 -10.72 2.23 -3.39
CA GLU A 81 -11.12 1.32 -4.48
C GLU A 81 -12.44 1.75 -5.14
N SER A 82 -13.41 2.20 -4.35
CA SER A 82 -14.68 2.74 -4.85
C SER A 82 -14.48 4.02 -5.68
N LEU A 83 -13.63 4.93 -5.21
CA LEU A 83 -13.27 6.15 -5.94
C LEU A 83 -12.51 5.80 -7.21
N ARG A 84 -11.55 4.87 -7.12
CA ARG A 84 -10.77 4.40 -8.25
C ARG A 84 -11.67 3.81 -9.33
N SER A 85 -12.57 2.90 -9.00
CA SER A 85 -13.52 2.31 -9.97
C SER A 85 -14.44 3.37 -10.61
N THR A 86 -14.88 4.36 -9.83
CA THR A 86 -15.68 5.49 -10.35
C THR A 86 -14.88 6.37 -11.32
N VAL A 87 -13.61 6.66 -11.00
CA VAL A 87 -12.71 7.44 -11.86
C VAL A 87 -12.37 6.64 -13.12
N GLU A 88 -11.97 5.37 -12.98
CA GLU A 88 -11.69 4.47 -14.10
C GLU A 88 -12.87 4.37 -15.07
N TYR A 89 -14.10 4.29 -14.57
CA TYR A 89 -15.30 4.31 -15.41
C TYR A 89 -15.50 5.64 -16.17
N LYS A 90 -15.26 6.77 -15.51
CA LYS A 90 -15.36 8.10 -16.14
C LYS A 90 -14.30 8.29 -17.23
N GLU A 91 -13.07 7.90 -16.94
CA GLU A 91 -11.95 7.96 -17.89
C GLU A 91 -12.19 7.01 -19.07
N PHE A 92 -12.63 5.77 -18.81
CA PHE A 92 -13.06 4.82 -19.84
C PHE A 92 -14.15 5.41 -20.74
N ALA A 93 -15.22 5.95 -20.15
CA ALA A 93 -16.31 6.54 -20.92
C ALA A 93 -15.85 7.75 -21.75
N ALA A 94 -14.88 8.53 -21.26
CA ALA A 94 -14.29 9.62 -22.01
C ALA A 94 -13.46 9.14 -23.20
N ALA A 95 -12.59 8.16 -22.99
CA ALA A 95 -11.78 7.57 -24.06
C ALA A 95 -12.65 6.91 -25.15
N VAL A 96 -13.71 6.19 -24.77
CA VAL A 96 -14.67 5.62 -25.73
C VAL A 96 -15.34 6.71 -26.57
N ARG A 97 -15.78 7.82 -25.96
CA ARG A 97 -16.38 8.94 -26.70
C ARG A 97 -15.42 9.54 -27.73
N GLU A 98 -14.13 9.63 -27.41
CA GLU A 98 -13.13 10.13 -28.36
C GLU A 98 -12.97 9.19 -29.56
N VAL A 99 -12.94 7.86 -29.34
CA VAL A 99 -12.88 6.89 -30.44
C VAL A 99 -14.18 6.85 -31.25
N ASP A 100 -15.34 6.97 -30.61
CA ASP A 100 -16.63 7.03 -31.30
C ASP A 100 -16.73 8.29 -32.18
N THR A 101 -16.20 9.41 -31.71
CA THR A 101 -16.14 10.64 -32.50
C THR A 101 -15.14 10.51 -33.65
N TYR A 102 -13.96 9.90 -33.40
CA TYR A 102 -13.00 9.55 -34.43
C TYR A 102 -13.61 8.66 -35.51
N LYS A 103 -14.39 7.64 -35.13
CA LYS A 103 -15.09 6.75 -36.06
C LYS A 103 -16.09 7.51 -36.94
N ALA A 104 -16.74 8.54 -36.40
CA ALA A 104 -17.75 9.31 -37.11
C ALA A 104 -17.17 10.30 -38.14
N VAL A 105 -15.89 10.69 -38.04
CA VAL A 105 -15.31 11.65 -38.97
C VAL A 105 -15.18 11.08 -40.37
N GLN A 106 -15.47 11.91 -41.36
CA GLN A 106 -15.47 11.52 -42.78
C GLN A 106 -14.21 12.01 -43.53
N THR A 107 -13.30 12.71 -42.85
CA THR A 107 -12.08 13.26 -43.46
C THR A 107 -10.86 12.88 -42.64
N PHE A 108 -9.73 12.67 -43.33
CA PHE A 108 -8.47 12.36 -42.68
C PHE A 108 -7.99 13.51 -41.79
N GLU A 109 -8.21 14.75 -42.21
CA GLU A 109 -7.92 15.92 -41.37
C GLU A 109 -8.71 15.88 -40.06
N GLY A 110 -9.99 15.46 -40.12
CA GLY A 110 -10.81 15.25 -38.93
C GLY A 110 -10.24 14.14 -38.04
N ALA A 111 -9.87 13.00 -38.62
CA ALA A 111 -9.27 11.87 -37.90
C ALA A 111 -7.93 12.24 -37.23
N ASN A 112 -7.10 13.04 -37.90
CA ASN A 112 -5.79 13.46 -37.42
C ASN A 112 -5.86 14.34 -36.15
N ARG A 113 -7.02 14.95 -35.88
CA ARG A 113 -7.23 15.74 -34.65
C ARG A 113 -7.30 14.88 -33.39
N PHE A 114 -7.52 13.57 -33.51
CA PHE A 114 -7.59 12.65 -32.37
C PHE A 114 -6.22 12.06 -32.01
N ILE A 115 -5.20 12.28 -32.84
CA ILE A 115 -3.88 11.72 -32.64
C ILE A 115 -3.10 12.55 -31.61
N ALA A 116 -2.47 11.86 -30.66
CA ALA A 116 -1.64 12.47 -29.64
C ALA A 116 -0.43 13.18 -30.27
N GLN A 117 -0.05 14.32 -29.70
CA GLN A 117 1.23 14.94 -30.02
C GLN A 117 2.36 14.15 -29.35
N LYS A 118 3.20 13.53 -30.17
CA LYS A 118 4.34 12.73 -29.70
C LYS A 118 5.49 12.83 -30.71
N ASP A 119 6.71 12.80 -30.19
CA ASP A 119 7.91 12.76 -31.02
C ASP A 119 7.93 11.50 -31.87
N GLY A 120 8.16 11.66 -33.17
CA GLY A 120 8.15 10.55 -34.11
C GLY A 120 6.75 10.05 -34.49
N ALA A 121 5.66 10.68 -34.01
CA ALA A 121 4.32 10.43 -34.52
C ALA A 121 3.91 11.48 -35.55
N GLY A 122 2.99 11.14 -36.47
CA GLY A 122 2.34 12.09 -37.36
C GLY A 122 1.60 11.48 -38.53
N SER A 123 1.42 12.26 -39.59
CA SER A 123 0.65 11.86 -40.76
C SER A 123 1.51 11.84 -42.01
N TYR A 124 1.31 10.83 -42.85
CA TYR A 124 1.93 10.78 -44.18
C TYR A 124 0.86 10.98 -45.25
N THR A 125 1.29 11.53 -46.38
CA THR A 125 0.39 12.00 -47.44
C THR A 125 0.29 11.09 -48.65
N ILE A 126 0.83 9.87 -48.54
CA ILE A 126 1.08 8.97 -49.67
C ILE A 126 0.67 7.56 -49.23
N ASP A 127 -0.45 7.06 -49.75
CA ASP A 127 -0.81 5.64 -49.69
C ASP A 127 0.12 4.81 -50.60
N SER A 128 -0.02 3.48 -50.60
CA SER A 128 0.80 2.59 -51.45
C SER A 128 0.59 2.79 -52.96
N GLU A 129 -0.44 3.55 -53.35
CA GLU A 129 -0.85 3.84 -54.72
C GLU A 129 -0.61 5.32 -55.14
N GLY A 130 -0.10 6.16 -54.21
CA GLY A 130 0.26 7.55 -54.44
C GLY A 130 -0.88 8.59 -54.31
N ASN A 131 -2.06 8.25 -53.80
CA ASN A 131 -3.28 9.05 -54.04
C ASN A 131 -3.80 9.89 -52.87
N CYS A 132 -3.49 9.57 -51.60
CA CYS A 132 -4.08 10.34 -50.49
C CYS A 132 -3.25 10.40 -49.19
N PRO A 133 -3.37 11.50 -48.41
CA PRO A 133 -3.02 11.53 -47.00
C PRO A 133 -4.03 10.78 -46.19
N CYS A 134 -3.82 9.48 -46.05
CA CYS A 134 -4.70 8.63 -45.26
C CYS A 134 -3.88 7.68 -44.39
N GLY A 135 -2.88 8.18 -43.68
CA GLY A 135 -2.20 7.34 -42.70
C GLY A 135 -1.39 8.07 -41.65
N PHE A 136 -1.24 7.38 -40.52
CA PHE A 136 -0.51 7.83 -39.35
C PHE A 136 0.80 7.06 -39.26
N PHE A 137 1.89 7.77 -39.06
CA PHE A 137 3.13 7.17 -38.60
C PHE A 137 3.12 7.22 -37.07
N PHE A 138 3.10 6.04 -36.44
CA PHE A 138 3.41 5.86 -35.02
C PHE A 138 4.81 5.23 -34.94
N GLU A 139 4.97 4.08 -34.28
CA GLU A 139 6.14 3.21 -34.49
C GLU A 139 6.05 2.45 -35.82
N LYS A 140 4.82 2.10 -36.23
CA LYS A 140 4.51 1.51 -37.53
C LYS A 140 3.54 2.43 -38.27
N GLY A 141 3.61 2.39 -39.60
CA GLY A 141 2.62 3.06 -40.44
C GLY A 141 1.25 2.40 -40.28
N PHE A 142 0.22 3.21 -40.15
CA PHE A 142 -1.16 2.78 -40.09
C PHE A 142 -1.97 3.54 -41.15
N GLU A 143 -2.62 2.82 -42.04
CA GLU A 143 -3.49 3.41 -43.05
C GLU A 143 -4.89 3.64 -42.46
N TRP A 144 -5.32 4.89 -42.46
CA TRP A 144 -6.64 5.29 -42.03
C TRP A 144 -7.66 4.96 -43.10
N VAL A 145 -8.62 4.12 -42.71
CA VAL A 145 -9.77 3.75 -43.53
C VAL A 145 -11.03 4.35 -42.90
N PRO A 146 -11.77 5.23 -43.61
CA PRO A 146 -13.00 5.79 -43.08
C PRO A 146 -14.05 4.69 -42.85
N ASN A 147 -14.84 4.82 -41.79
CA ASN A 147 -15.92 3.87 -41.43
C ASN A 147 -15.45 2.41 -41.19
N ALA A 148 -14.14 2.19 -41.00
CA ALA A 148 -13.57 0.87 -40.71
C ALA A 148 -13.88 0.34 -39.31
N VAL A 149 -14.06 1.25 -38.34
CA VAL A 149 -14.24 0.92 -36.92
C VAL A 149 -15.73 0.67 -36.66
N LEU A 150 -16.07 -0.46 -36.06
CA LEU A 150 -17.44 -0.86 -35.72
C LEU A 150 -17.66 -0.72 -34.20
N ASP A 151 -18.07 -1.79 -33.53
CA ASP A 151 -18.44 -1.76 -32.12
C ASP A 151 -17.26 -2.13 -31.20
N LEU A 152 -17.27 -1.61 -29.98
CA LEU A 152 -16.27 -1.94 -28.97
C LEU A 152 -16.39 -3.43 -28.60
N LYS A 153 -15.30 -4.16 -28.81
CA LYS A 153 -15.16 -5.59 -28.52
C LYS A 153 -14.68 -5.83 -27.10
N ALA A 154 -13.64 -5.11 -26.69
CA ALA A 154 -13.00 -5.30 -25.40
C ALA A 154 -12.25 -4.05 -24.98
N PHE A 155 -12.04 -3.88 -23.67
CA PHE A 155 -11.17 -2.85 -23.15
C PHE A 155 -10.28 -3.39 -22.03
N ARG A 156 -9.18 -2.69 -21.79
CA ARG A 156 -8.33 -2.86 -20.60
C ARG A 156 -7.74 -1.52 -20.23
N ILE A 157 -7.54 -1.31 -18.94
CA ILE A 157 -6.87 -0.13 -18.39
C ILE A 157 -5.57 -0.64 -17.78
N GLU A 158 -4.44 -0.13 -18.25
CA GLU A 158 -3.12 -0.48 -17.72
C GLU A 158 -2.33 0.82 -17.51
N ASN A 159 -1.96 1.08 -16.26
CA ASN A 159 -1.28 2.31 -15.85
C ASN A 159 -2.09 3.57 -16.27
N ASP A 160 -1.48 4.44 -17.05
CA ASP A 160 -2.01 5.69 -17.60
C ASP A 160 -2.62 5.53 -19.01
N LYS A 161 -2.80 4.29 -19.48
CA LYS A 161 -3.31 3.98 -20.82
C LYS A 161 -4.61 3.20 -20.77
N ILE A 162 -5.51 3.54 -21.70
CA ILE A 162 -6.74 2.80 -21.94
C ILE A 162 -6.63 2.16 -23.32
N PHE A 163 -6.75 0.84 -23.38
CA PHE A 163 -6.75 0.11 -24.64
C PHE A 163 -8.17 -0.25 -24.99
N LEU A 164 -8.63 0.22 -26.14
CA LEU A 164 -9.98 -0.02 -26.65
C LEU A 164 -9.89 -0.82 -27.94
N THR A 165 -10.34 -2.07 -27.89
CA THR A 165 -10.36 -2.96 -29.06
C THR A 165 -11.73 -2.91 -29.69
N TYR A 166 -11.81 -2.55 -30.96
CA TYR A 166 -13.04 -2.46 -31.74
C TYR A 166 -13.03 -3.49 -32.86
N TYR A 167 -14.21 -4.04 -33.14
CA TYR A 167 -14.43 -4.77 -34.37
C TYR A 167 -14.17 -3.87 -35.58
N THR A 168 -13.68 -4.48 -36.65
CA THR A 168 -13.50 -3.79 -37.95
C THR A 168 -14.40 -4.36 -39.03
N ALA A 169 -14.60 -3.57 -40.09
CA ALA A 169 -15.30 -3.99 -41.30
C ALA A 169 -14.80 -5.36 -41.84
N GLU A 170 -15.67 -6.10 -42.54
CA GLU A 170 -15.40 -7.47 -42.98
C GLU A 170 -14.17 -7.59 -43.91
N ASP A 171 -13.93 -6.57 -44.73
CA ASP A 171 -12.81 -6.46 -45.65
C ASP A 171 -11.46 -6.20 -44.97
N ILE A 172 -11.47 -5.82 -43.70
CA ILE A 172 -10.27 -5.62 -42.88
C ILE A 172 -9.96 -6.90 -42.12
N LYS A 173 -8.74 -7.44 -42.29
CA LYS A 173 -8.37 -8.75 -41.72
C LYS A 173 -8.21 -8.76 -40.19
N GLN A 174 -7.98 -7.60 -39.59
CA GLN A 174 -7.60 -7.45 -38.18
C GLN A 174 -8.50 -6.43 -37.50
N ASP A 175 -8.82 -6.66 -36.23
CA ASP A 175 -9.51 -5.70 -35.39
C ASP A 175 -8.55 -4.57 -35.00
N TYR A 176 -9.08 -3.39 -34.69
CA TYR A 176 -8.27 -2.23 -34.31
C TYR A 176 -8.27 -2.08 -32.80
N GLN A 177 -7.08 -2.01 -32.21
CA GLN A 177 -6.89 -1.65 -30.81
C GLN A 177 -6.31 -0.24 -30.73
N PHE A 178 -7.12 0.69 -30.25
CA PHE A 178 -6.73 2.06 -29.95
C PHE A 178 -6.04 2.11 -28.60
N VAL A 179 -4.81 2.59 -28.58
CA VAL A 179 -4.08 2.90 -27.34
C VAL A 179 -4.34 4.37 -27.03
N MET A 180 -5.11 4.63 -25.98
CA MET A 180 -5.52 5.97 -25.56
C MET A 180 -4.63 6.47 -24.42
N VAL A 181 -4.23 7.73 -24.49
CA VAL A 181 -3.42 8.44 -23.49
C VAL A 181 -3.98 9.84 -23.23
N MET A 182 -3.82 10.37 -22.02
CA MET A 182 -4.04 11.80 -21.77
C MET A 182 -2.86 12.59 -22.32
N ALA A 183 -3.09 13.36 -23.38
CA ALA A 183 -2.03 14.11 -24.05
C ALA A 183 -2.58 15.33 -24.83
N PRO A 184 -1.74 16.35 -25.10
CA PRO A 184 -2.09 17.38 -26.08
C PRO A 184 -2.26 16.78 -27.47
N GLY A 185 -3.13 17.40 -28.28
CA GLY A 185 -3.30 17.04 -29.68
C GLY A 185 -2.23 17.66 -30.58
N ARG A 186 -2.13 17.17 -31.82
CA ARG A 186 -1.24 17.78 -32.82
C ARG A 186 -1.63 19.22 -33.18
N PHE A 187 -2.93 19.50 -33.16
CA PHE A 187 -3.50 20.78 -33.64
C PHE A 187 -4.08 21.64 -32.52
N ASP A 188 -4.04 21.16 -31.28
CA ASP A 188 -4.49 21.88 -30.10
C ASP A 188 -3.67 21.45 -28.88
N ARG A 189 -3.45 22.37 -27.94
CA ARG A 189 -2.67 22.09 -26.72
C ARG A 189 -3.53 21.60 -25.56
N GLU A 190 -4.78 21.24 -25.82
CA GLU A 190 -5.70 20.77 -24.80
C GLU A 190 -5.38 19.32 -24.45
N GLU A 191 -5.18 19.06 -23.15
CA GLU A 191 -4.93 17.72 -22.64
C GLU A 191 -6.26 16.96 -22.52
N LYS A 192 -6.41 15.90 -23.31
CA LYS A 192 -7.56 14.98 -23.28
C LYS A 192 -7.16 13.61 -23.78
N TRP A 193 -8.09 12.65 -23.77
CA TRP A 193 -7.83 11.32 -24.29
C TRP A 193 -7.56 11.38 -25.80
N ARG A 194 -6.37 10.94 -26.20
CA ARG A 194 -5.87 10.91 -27.57
C ARG A 194 -5.38 9.53 -27.95
N ILE A 195 -5.40 9.25 -29.24
CA ILE A 195 -4.84 8.03 -29.81
C ILE A 195 -3.31 8.18 -29.84
N ASP A 196 -2.61 7.43 -28.99
CA ASP A 196 -1.14 7.27 -28.98
C ASP A 196 -0.68 6.33 -30.09
N GLU A 197 -1.47 5.28 -30.35
CA GLU A 197 -1.17 4.23 -31.32
C GLU A 197 -2.45 3.50 -31.73
N ILE A 198 -2.47 2.96 -32.95
CA ILE A 198 -3.49 2.01 -33.40
C ILE A 198 -2.79 0.69 -33.74
N LYS A 199 -3.11 -0.35 -32.97
CA LYS A 199 -2.56 -1.71 -33.14
C LYS A 199 -3.54 -2.57 -33.92
N LEU A 200 -2.99 -3.39 -34.81
CA LEU A 200 -3.74 -4.41 -35.52
C LEU A 200 -3.71 -5.71 -34.69
N VAL A 201 -4.88 -6.20 -34.29
CA VAL A 201 -5.02 -7.42 -33.48
C VAL A 201 -5.82 -8.47 -34.27
N GLU A 202 -5.50 -9.74 -34.08
CA GLU A 202 -6.22 -10.81 -34.76
C GLU A 202 -7.71 -10.80 -34.38
N LYS A 203 -8.57 -11.05 -35.38
CA LYS A 203 -10.00 -11.23 -35.14
C LYS A 203 -10.20 -12.50 -34.33
N GLY A 204 -10.36 -12.37 -33.02
CA GLY A 204 -10.84 -13.46 -32.16
C GLY A 204 -12.28 -13.86 -32.51
N ASP A 205 -12.60 -15.15 -32.33
CA ASP A 205 -13.91 -15.75 -32.62
C ASP A 205 -15.08 -14.95 -32.02
N GLN A 206 -16.16 -14.80 -32.81
CA GLN A 206 -17.41 -14.12 -32.44
C GLN A 206 -18.28 -14.98 -31.53
#